data_AF-A0A1Y2ZVC0-F1
#
_entry.id   AF-A0A1Y2ZVC0-F1
#
_cell.length_a   1.000
_cell.length_b   1.000
_cell.length_c   1.000
_cell.angle_alpha   90.00
_cell.angle_beta   90.00
_cell.angle_gamma   90.00
#
_symmetry.space_group_name_H-M   'P 1'
#
loop_
_entity.id
_entity.type
_entity.pdbx_description
1 polymer ?
#
loop_
_entity_poly.entity_id
_entity_poly.type
_entity_poly.pdbx_seq_one_letter_code
_entity_poly.pdbx_strand_id
1 'polypeptide(L)'
;MLYFFKETINLSKLAKAFPSSAKLESNYRRIQRFLSDRHAVDFDHVAWFVIQLFGFLETDYYLTFDRTNWKWGKKNINILVLAVVYKGIATPV
;
A
#
# COMPACT_ATOMS: atom_id res chain seq x y z
N MET A 1 -16.86 -12.86 2.80
CA MET A 1 -17.48 -11.69 2.14
C MET A 1 -16.46 -10.56 2.19
N LEU A 2 -15.70 -10.38 1.11
CA LEU A 2 -14.67 -9.33 1.00
C LEU A 2 -15.38 -8.00 0.73
N TYR A 3 -15.29 -7.06 1.68
CA TYR A 3 -15.68 -5.68 1.45
C TYR A 3 -14.66 -5.04 0.50
N PHE A 4 -14.85 -5.20 -0.80
CA PHE A 4 -14.27 -4.25 -1.74
C PHE A 4 -14.87 -2.88 -1.41
N PHE A 5 -14.03 -1.92 -1.03
CA PHE A 5 -14.43 -0.52 -0.99
C PHE A 5 -14.96 -0.16 -2.39
N LYS A 6 -16.29 -0.11 -2.52
CA LYS A 6 -17.03 0.13 -3.77
C LYS A 6 -16.96 1.60 -4.21
N GLU A 7 -16.07 2.38 -3.61
CA GLU A 7 -15.97 3.80 -3.83
C GLU A 7 -14.60 4.13 -4.39
N THR A 8 -14.57 4.81 -5.53
CA THR A 8 -13.33 5.37 -6.07
C THR A 8 -12.76 6.35 -5.06
N ILE A 9 -11.59 6.02 -4.51
CA ILE A 9 -10.83 6.89 -3.63
C ILE A 9 -9.96 7.83 -4.48
N ASN A 10 -9.90 9.09 -4.09
CA ASN A 10 -8.98 10.08 -4.66
C ASN A 10 -8.27 10.85 -3.54
N LEU A 11 -7.24 11.63 -3.89
CA LEU A 11 -6.44 12.38 -2.92
C LEU A 11 -7.28 13.35 -2.08
N SER A 12 -8.36 13.92 -2.65
CA SER A 12 -9.27 14.83 -1.92
C SER A 12 -10.08 14.10 -0.85
N LYS A 13 -10.52 12.87 -1.11
CA LYS A 13 -11.18 12.02 -0.11
C LYS A 13 -10.20 11.61 0.99
N LEU A 14 -9.00 11.20 0.61
CA LEU A 14 -7.94 10.86 1.58
C LEU A 14 -7.60 12.05 2.47
N ALA A 15 -7.47 13.26 1.91
CA ALA A 15 -7.13 14.46 2.69
C ALA A 15 -8.16 14.80 3.79
N LYS A 16 -9.44 14.44 3.59
CA LYS A 16 -10.51 14.62 4.60
C LYS A 16 -10.42 13.64 5.75
N ALA A 17 -9.82 12.46 5.53
CA ALA A 17 -9.70 11.41 6.54
C ALA A 17 -8.52 11.62 7.50
N PHE A 18 -7.65 12.61 7.25
CA PHE A 18 -6.52 12.90 8.14
C PHE A 18 -7.02 13.48 9.47
N PRO A 19 -6.68 12.88 10.63
CA PRO A 19 -7.00 13.42 11.94
C PRO A 19 -6.06 14.58 12.27
N SER A 20 -6.31 15.75 11.66
CA SER A 20 -5.46 16.94 11.79
C SER A 20 -6.31 18.21 11.82
N SER A 21 -5.87 19.20 12.58
CA SER A 21 -6.41 20.57 12.56
C SER A 21 -5.91 21.40 11.36
N ALA A 22 -5.05 20.84 10.51
CA ALA A 22 -4.57 21.51 9.31
C ALA A 22 -5.69 21.70 8.29
N LYS A 23 -5.55 22.74 7.45
CA LYS A 23 -6.45 22.97 6.32
C LYS A 23 -6.45 21.76 5.38
N LEU A 24 -7.59 21.49 4.74
CA LEU A 24 -7.75 20.37 3.83
C LEU A 24 -6.72 20.40 2.68
N GLU A 25 -6.42 21.60 2.16
CA GLU A 25 -5.43 21.81 1.10
C GLU A 25 -4.01 21.48 1.56
N SER A 26 -3.71 21.70 2.84
CA SER A 26 -2.43 21.31 3.44
C SER A 26 -2.31 19.79 3.54
N ASN A 27 -3.37 19.08 3.94
CA ASN A 27 -3.39 17.62 3.93
C ASN A 27 -3.26 17.06 2.52
N TYR A 28 -3.96 17.65 1.56
CA TYR A 28 -3.85 17.28 0.14
C TYR A 28 -2.41 17.42 -0.37
N ARG A 29 -1.78 18.59 -0.14
CA ARG A 29 -0.37 18.81 -0.52
C ARG A 29 0.59 17.87 0.20
N ARG A 30 0.33 17.52 1.46
CA ARG A 30 1.13 16.54 2.20
C ARG A 30 1.11 15.17 1.51
N ILE A 31 -0.05 14.69 1.08
CA ILE A 31 -0.17 13.42 0.34
C ILE A 31 0.56 13.51 -0.99
N GLN A 32 0.42 14.61 -1.74
CA GLN A 32 1.14 14.78 -3.01
C GLN A 32 2.66 14.77 -2.81
N ARG A 33 3.17 15.44 -1.77
CA ARG A 33 4.61 15.42 -1.45
C ARG A 33 5.10 14.02 -1.13
N PHE A 34 4.36 13.29 -0.30
CA PHE A 34 4.67 11.90 0.01
C PHE A 34 4.72 11.02 -1.25
N LEU A 35 3.73 11.11 -2.13
CA LEU A 35 3.69 10.32 -3.38
C LEU A 35 4.75 10.73 -4.41
N SER A 36 5.25 11.97 -4.35
CA SER A 36 6.26 12.48 -5.29
C SER A 36 7.68 12.25 -4.81
N ASP A 37 7.85 11.98 -3.51
CA ASP A 37 9.15 11.74 -2.89
C ASP A 37 9.56 10.28 -3.13
N ARG A 38 10.64 10.11 -3.90
CA ARG A 38 11.18 8.79 -4.25
C ARG A 38 11.78 8.05 -3.06
N HIS A 39 12.02 8.74 -1.96
CA HIS A 39 12.62 8.20 -0.74
C HIS A 39 11.64 8.18 0.44
N ALA A 40 10.38 8.57 0.22
CA ALA A 40 9.37 8.59 1.28
C ALA A 40 9.03 7.20 1.80
N VAL A 41 9.28 6.14 1.02
CA VAL A 41 9.01 4.76 1.38
C VAL A 41 10.20 3.90 1.01
N ASP A 42 10.77 3.25 2.02
CA ASP A 42 11.72 2.17 1.87
C ASP A 42 10.98 0.84 2.01
N PHE A 43 11.11 -0.03 1.01
CA PHE A 43 10.38 -1.30 0.97
C PHE A 43 10.81 -2.25 2.08
N ASP A 44 12.05 -2.17 2.56
CA ASP A 44 12.47 -2.98 3.71
C ASP A 44 11.70 -2.55 4.97
N HIS A 45 11.53 -1.24 5.16
CA HIS A 45 10.73 -0.71 6.27
C HIS A 45 9.24 -1.05 6.12
N VAL A 46 8.71 -1.10 4.90
CA VAL A 46 7.33 -1.56 4.64
C VAL A 46 7.18 -3.03 4.98
N ALA A 47 8.11 -3.88 4.56
CA ALA A 47 8.10 -5.30 4.88
C ALA A 47 8.10 -5.52 6.40
N TRP A 48 9.01 -4.84 7.13
CA TRP A 48 9.03 -4.89 8.60
C TRP A 48 7.73 -4.41 9.23
N PHE A 49 7.17 -3.31 8.73
CA PHE A 49 5.87 -2.81 9.19
C PHE A 49 4.77 -3.85 8.99
N VAL A 50 4.69 -4.49 7.83
CA VAL A 50 3.69 -5.54 7.53
C VAL A 50 3.89 -6.75 8.44
N ILE A 51 5.13 -7.23 8.57
CA ILE A 51 5.48 -8.37 9.43
C ILE A 51 5.08 -8.11 10.89
N GLN A 52 5.34 -6.91 11.41
CA GLN A 52 4.95 -6.52 12.76
C GLN A 52 3.44 -6.33 12.90
N LEU A 53 2.79 -5.66 11.94
CA LEU A 53 1.35 -5.37 11.98
C LEU A 53 0.50 -6.64 12.06
N PHE A 54 0.94 -7.71 11.40
CA PHE A 54 0.25 -9.00 11.41
C PHE A 54 0.80 -10.00 12.44
N GLY A 55 1.83 -9.63 13.21
CA GLY A 55 2.37 -10.48 14.28
C GLY A 55 3.19 -11.67 13.80
N PHE A 56 3.78 -11.59 12.60
CA PHE A 56 4.51 -12.69 11.97
C PHE A 56 5.91 -12.95 12.55
N LEU A 57 6.37 -12.14 13.51
CA LEU A 57 7.67 -12.36 14.17
C LEU A 57 7.66 -13.57 15.12
N GLU A 58 6.49 -13.93 15.63
CA GLU A 58 6.32 -14.97 16.66
C GLU A 58 5.63 -16.22 16.12
N THR A 59 5.33 -16.26 14.82
CA THR A 59 4.57 -17.34 14.20
C THR A 59 5.14 -17.70 12.83
N ASP A 60 4.90 -18.94 12.39
CA ASP A 60 5.16 -19.29 11.01
C ASP A 60 4.27 -18.47 10.07
N TYR A 61 4.81 -18.14 8.89
CA TYR A 61 4.09 -17.45 7.83
C TYR A 61 4.46 -18.03 6.47
N TYR A 62 3.54 -17.88 5.52
CA TYR A 62 3.75 -18.36 4.15
C TYR A 62 4.12 -17.20 3.24
N LEU A 63 5.15 -17.41 2.44
CA LEU A 63 5.52 -16.51 1.36
C LEU A 63 4.97 -17.04 0.03
N THR A 64 4.52 -16.12 -0.81
CA THR A 64 4.06 -16.43 -2.17
C THR A 64 4.69 -15.46 -3.17
N PHE A 65 4.94 -15.97 -4.37
CA PHE A 65 5.28 -15.14 -5.52
C PHE A 65 4.08 -15.06 -6.45
N ASP A 66 3.71 -13.85 -6.86
CA ASP A 66 2.68 -13.65 -7.87
C ASP A 66 3.18 -12.72 -8.98
N ARG A 67 2.73 -12.97 -10.21
CA ARG A 67 3.05 -12.12 -11.36
C ARG A 67 1.88 -11.19 -11.62
N THR A 68 2.12 -9.89 -11.57
CA THR A 68 1.16 -8.88 -12.00
C THR A 68 1.66 -8.13 -13.23
N ASN A 69 0.76 -7.87 -14.17
CA ASN A 69 1.04 -7.07 -15.35
C ASN A 69 0.25 -5.76 -15.25
N TRP A 70 0.98 -4.65 -15.19
CA TRP A 70 0.41 -3.32 -15.21
C TRP A 70 0.58 -2.72 -16.60
N LYS A 71 -0.40 -1.94 -17.04
CA LYS A 71 -0.33 -1.21 -18.31
C LYS A 71 -0.21 0.28 -18.06
N TRP A 72 0.91 0.87 -18.45
CA TRP A 72 1.09 2.31 -18.53
C TRP A 72 0.86 2.77 -19.97
N GLY A 73 -0.35 3.20 -20.28
CA GLY A 73 -0.77 3.41 -21.67
C GLY A 73 -0.64 2.10 -22.47
N LYS A 74 0.25 2.09 -23.47
CA LYS A 74 0.55 0.88 -24.27
C LYS A 74 1.73 0.04 -23.72
N LYS A 75 2.46 0.54 -22.73
CA LYS A 75 3.64 -0.13 -22.17
C LYS A 75 3.23 -1.13 -21.09
N ASN A 76 3.68 -2.37 -21.22
CA ASN A 76 3.56 -3.38 -20.18
C ASN A 76 4.65 -3.20 -19.12
N ILE A 77 4.26 -3.30 -17.86
CA ILE A 77 5.13 -3.34 -16.69
C ILE A 77 4.82 -4.67 -15.99
N ASN A 78 5.71 -5.65 -16.16
CA ASN A 78 5.59 -6.94 -15.49
C ASN A 78 6.31 -6.86 -14.15
N ILE A 79 5.60 -7.17 -13.08
CA ILE A 79 6.12 -7.14 -11.72
C ILE A 79 5.96 -8.55 -11.16
N LEU A 80 7.07 -9.13 -10.67
CA LEU A 80 7.04 -10.31 -9.82
C LEU A 80 7.02 -9.81 -8.39
N VAL A 81 5.93 -10.07 -7.68
CA VAL A 81 5.68 -9.55 -6.33
C VAL A 81 5.88 -10.68 -5.33
N LEU A 82 6.70 -10.43 -4.30
CA LEU A 82 6.74 -11.25 -3.10
C LEU A 82 5.64 -10.78 -2.15
N ALA A 83 4.91 -11.71 -1.56
CA ALA A 83 3.85 -11.40 -0.63
C ALA A 83 3.82 -12.38 0.53
N VAL A 84 3.40 -11.91 1.70
CA VAL A 84 3.06 -12.75 2.84
C VAL A 84 1.58 -13.09 2.78
N VAL A 85 1.23 -14.36 3.03
CA VAL A 85 -0.17 -14.81 3.06
C VAL A 85 -0.72 -14.68 4.47
N TYR A 86 -1.73 -13.82 4.64
CA TYR A 86 -2.48 -13.66 5.87
C TYR A 86 -3.94 -14.00 5.65
N LYS A 87 -4.47 -15.01 6.36
CA LYS A 87 -5.89 -15.41 6.30
C LYS A 87 -6.43 -15.58 4.87
N GLY A 88 -5.62 -16.16 3.99
CA GLY A 88 -5.96 -16.39 2.58
C GLY A 88 -5.80 -15.16 1.66
N ILE A 89 -5.22 -14.06 2.15
CA ILE A 89 -4.93 -12.85 1.39
C ILE A 89 -3.42 -12.67 1.24
N ALA A 90 -2.94 -12.54 0.01
CA ALA A 90 -1.55 -12.20 -0.27
C ALA A 90 -1.34 -10.68 -0.10
N THR A 91 -0.49 -10.29 0.85
CA THR A 91 -0.12 -8.89 1.08
C THR A 91 1.32 -8.67 0.59
N PRO A 92 1.54 -7.81 -0.43
CA PRO A 92 2.88 -7.51 -0.92
C PRO A 92 3.80 -7.01 0.19
N VAL A 93 5.03 -7.51 0.20
CA VAL A 93 6.12 -7.08 1.08
C VAL A 93 7.34 -6.69 0.28
#